data_AF-A0A2D4LYL7-F1
#
_entry.id   AF-A0A2D4LYL7-F1
#
_cell.length_a   1.000
_cell.length_b   1.000
_cell.length_c   1.000
_cell.angle_alpha   90.00
_cell.angle_beta   90.00
_cell.angle_gamma   90.00
#
_symmetry.space_group_name_H-M   'P 1'
#
loop_
_entity.id
_entity.type
_entity.pdbx_description
1 polymer ?
#
loop_
_entity_poly.entity_id
_entity_poly.type
_entity_poly.pdbx_seq_one_letter_code
_entity_poly.pdbx_strand_id
1 'polypeptide(L)'
;EFQIVNPHLLKDLTEKGLWNEEMKNQIIAFSGSIQNIPEIPEDLKQLYKTVWEISQKTILKMAADRGAFIDQSQSLNIHIAEPNYGKLSSMHFYGWKEGL
;
A
#
# COMPACT_ATOMS: atom_id res chain seq x y z
N GLU A 1 7.63 -10.48 21.80
CA GLU A 1 7.09 -9.75 20.63
C GLU A 1 7.05 -10.72 19.46
N PHE A 2 5.95 -10.78 18.70
CA PHE A 2 5.79 -11.73 17.60
C PHE A 2 5.80 -10.98 16.27
N GLN A 3 6.76 -11.31 15.41
CA GLN A 3 6.78 -10.80 14.04
C GLN A 3 5.77 -11.59 13.21
N ILE A 4 4.78 -10.89 12.68
CA ILE A 4 3.76 -11.48 11.81
C ILE A 4 3.92 -10.87 10.42
N VAL A 5 4.15 -11.73 9.43
CA VAL A 5 4.19 -11.37 8.02
C VAL A 5 2.79 -11.54 7.43
N ASN A 6 2.44 -10.77 6.39
CA ASN A 6 1.18 -10.94 5.68
C ASN A 6 1.02 -12.42 5.26
N PRO A 7 -0.04 -13.13 5.71
CA PRO A 7 -0.19 -14.57 5.46
C PRO A 7 -0.35 -14.90 3.97
N HIS A 8 -0.89 -13.97 3.17
CA HIS A 8 -1.02 -14.15 1.72
C HIS A 8 0.35 -14.10 1.04
N LEU A 9 1.16 -13.08 1.37
CA LEU A 9 2.52 -12.96 0.85
C LEU A 9 3.38 -14.17 1.24
N LEU A 10 3.29 -14.61 2.50
CA LEU A 10 4.03 -15.78 2.99
C LEU A 10 3.67 -17.04 2.19
N LYS A 11 2.38 -17.25 1.93
CA LYS A 11 1.88 -18.37 1.13
C LYS A 11 2.46 -18.31 -0.30
N ASP A 12 2.35 -17.18 -0.98
CA ASP A 12 2.81 -17.03 -2.37
C ASP A 12 4.34 -17.19 -2.51
N LEU A 13 5.11 -16.64 -1.56
CA LEU A 13 6.56 -16.83 -1.53
C LEU A 13 6.95 -18.28 -1.26
N THR A 14 6.19 -18.98 -0.41
CA THR A 14 6.43 -20.41 -0.12
C THR A 14 6.10 -21.29 -1.33
N GLU A 15 4.97 -21.03 -2.01
CA GLU A 15 4.56 -21.76 -3.22
C GLU A 15 5.56 -21.59 -4.37
N LYS A 16 6.22 -20.42 -4.46
CA LYS A 16 7.29 -20.16 -5.44
C LYS A 16 8.69 -20.60 -4.97
N GLY A 17 8.82 -21.16 -3.77
CA GLY A 17 10.12 -21.59 -3.22
C GLY A 17 11.07 -20.44 -2.88
N LEU A 18 10.56 -19.22 -2.72
CA LEU A 18 11.33 -18.00 -2.43
C LEU A 18 11.43 -17.68 -0.94
N TRP A 19 10.66 -18.39 -0.10
CA TRP A 19 10.62 -18.14 1.34
C TRP A 19 11.82 -18.76 2.08
N ASN A 20 12.61 -17.93 2.75
CA ASN A 20 13.69 -18.34 3.64
C ASN A 20 13.94 -17.28 4.74
N GLU A 21 14.83 -17.56 5.71
CA GLU A 21 15.14 -16.62 6.80
C GLU A 21 15.78 -15.30 6.32
N GLU A 22 16.55 -15.33 5.24
CA GLU A 22 17.15 -14.13 4.66
C GLU A 22 16.07 -13.21 4.07
N MET A 23 15.12 -13.76 3.31
CA MET A 23 13.96 -13.08 2.76
C MET A 23 13.16 -12.39 3.87
N LYS A 24 12.89 -13.11 4.97
CA LYS A 24 12.21 -12.53 6.14
C LYS A 24 12.97 -11.33 6.70
N ASN A 25 14.29 -11.45 6.88
CA ASN A 25 15.13 -10.37 7.40
C ASN A 25 15.17 -9.16 6.46
N GLN A 26 15.22 -9.39 5.14
CA GLN A 26 15.15 -8.32 4.14
C GLN A 26 13.82 -7.58 4.19
N ILE A 27 12.69 -8.29 4.28
CA ILE A 27 11.36 -7.67 4.39
C ILE A 27 11.28 -6.78 5.64
N ILE A 28 11.83 -7.25 6.77
CA ILE A 28 11.89 -6.45 8.01
C ILE A 28 12.77 -5.22 7.84
N ALA A 29 13.94 -5.37 7.22
CA ALA A 29 14.85 -4.26 6.95
C ALA A 29 14.21 -3.17 6.06
N PHE A 30 13.35 -3.57 5.12
CA PHE A 30 12.57 -2.67 4.28
C PHE A 30 11.20 -2.28 4.88
N SER A 31 11.01 -2.45 6.19
CA SER A 31 9.78 -2.06 6.90
C SER A 31 8.50 -2.66 6.29
N GLY A 32 8.57 -3.90 5.81
CA GLY A 32 7.46 -4.63 5.19
C GLY A 32 7.33 -4.46 3.68
N SER A 33 8.16 -3.63 3.04
CA SER A 33 8.21 -3.51 1.58
C SER A 33 8.98 -4.67 0.93
N ILE A 34 8.49 -5.12 -0.23
CA ILE A 34 9.15 -6.14 -1.06
C ILE A 34 9.69 -5.58 -2.39
N GLN A 35 9.55 -4.28 -2.63
CA GLN A 35 9.84 -3.69 -3.95
C GLN A 35 11.34 -3.77 -4.31
N ASN A 36 12.20 -3.63 -3.29
CA ASN A 36 13.66 -3.61 -3.43
C ASN A 36 14.32 -4.99 -3.34
N ILE A 37 13.53 -6.06 -3.27
CA ILE A 37 14.03 -7.44 -3.19
C ILE A 37 14.09 -8.03 -4.61
N PRO A 38 15.28 -8.29 -5.18
CA PRO A 38 15.42 -8.67 -6.59
C PRO A 38 14.89 -10.08 -6.90
N GLU A 39 14.86 -11.00 -5.92
CA GLU A 39 14.38 -12.37 -6.12
C GLU A 39 12.86 -12.45 -6.30
N ILE A 40 12.12 -11.41 -5.89
CA ILE A 40 10.66 -11.40 -5.95
C ILE A 40 10.19 -10.97 -7.36
N PRO A 41 9.35 -11.77 -8.03
CA PRO A 41 8.74 -11.43 -9.31
C PRO A 41 7.91 -10.14 -9.29
N GLU A 42 7.87 -9.45 -10.43
CA GLU A 42 7.20 -8.15 -10.56
C GLU A 42 5.68 -8.22 -10.31
N ASP A 43 5.03 -9.33 -10.69
CA ASP A 43 3.61 -9.57 -10.41
C ASP A 43 3.32 -9.54 -8.90
N LEU A 44 4.16 -10.17 -8.09
CA LEU A 44 4.04 -10.12 -6.63
C LEU A 44 4.35 -8.74 -6.08
N LYS A 45 5.37 -8.06 -6.61
CA LYS A 45 5.70 -6.67 -6.20
C LYS A 45 4.52 -5.73 -6.44
N GLN A 46 3.86 -5.83 -7.58
CA GLN A 46 2.68 -5.01 -7.88
C GLN A 46 1.50 -5.35 -6.96
N LEU A 47 1.29 -6.63 -6.65
CA LEU A 47 0.20 -7.10 -5.79
C LEU A 47 0.39 -6.68 -4.33
N TYR A 48 1.62 -6.74 -3.82
CA TYR A 48 1.94 -6.52 -2.40
C TYR A 48 2.58 -5.15 -2.15
N LYS A 49 2.18 -4.13 -2.90
CA LYS A 49 2.53 -2.74 -2.57
C LYS A 49 1.97 -2.36 -1.21
N THR A 50 2.79 -1.70 -0.41
CA THR A 50 2.37 -1.12 0.86
C THR A 50 1.62 0.19 0.64
N VAL A 51 0.91 0.68 1.65
CA VAL A 51 0.16 1.95 1.55
C VAL A 51 1.06 3.16 1.22
N TRP A 52 2.34 3.09 1.59
CA TRP A 52 3.35 4.13 1.31
C TRP A 52 3.79 4.17 -0.16
N GLU A 53 3.57 3.07 -0.88
CA GLU A 53 3.97 2.88 -2.28
C GLU A 53 2.81 3.11 -3.24
N ILE A 54 1.58 3.18 -2.72
CA ILE A 54 0.37 3.41 -3.50
C ILE A 54 0.09 4.90 -3.59
N SER A 55 -0.24 5.36 -4.80
CA SER A 55 -0.63 6.75 -5.06
C SER A 55 -1.89 7.13 -4.29
N GLN A 56 -1.78 8.12 -3.40
CA GLN A 56 -2.93 8.63 -2.65
C GLN A 56 -4.01 9.25 -3.53
N LYS A 57 -3.65 9.73 -4.73
CA LYS A 57 -4.63 10.17 -5.74
C LYS A 57 -5.51 9.01 -6.22
N THR A 58 -4.92 7.82 -6.37
CA THR A 58 -5.67 6.60 -6.75
C THR A 58 -6.61 6.20 -5.62
N ILE A 59 -6.14 6.25 -4.37
CA ILE A 59 -6.98 5.97 -3.19
C ILE A 59 -8.18 6.92 -3.12
N LEU A 60 -7.96 8.23 -3.31
CA LEU A 60 -9.04 9.22 -3.34
C LEU A 60 -10.01 8.96 -4.51
N LYS A 61 -9.50 8.62 -5.69
CA LYS A 61 -10.36 8.32 -6.83
C LYS A 61 -11.24 7.09 -6.58
N MET A 62 -10.65 6.00 -6.11
CA MET A 62 -11.40 4.79 -5.75
C MET A 62 -12.38 5.03 -4.60
N ALA A 63 -12.06 5.93 -3.67
CA ALA A 63 -12.97 6.35 -2.61
C ALA A 63 -14.18 7.10 -3.17
N ALA A 64 -13.98 8.00 -4.13
CA ALA A 64 -15.08 8.72 -4.81
C ALA A 64 -15.95 7.77 -5.65
N ASP A 65 -15.31 6.85 -6.40
CA ASP A 65 -16.02 5.90 -7.26
C ASP A 65 -16.95 4.99 -6.45
N ARG A 66 -16.52 4.49 -5.28
CA ARG A 66 -17.43 3.76 -4.37
C ARG A 66 -18.38 4.66 -3.58
N GLY A 67 -18.02 5.94 -3.40
CA GLY A 67 -18.84 6.95 -2.74
C GLY A 67 -20.19 7.16 -3.43
N ALA A 68 -20.26 6.96 -4.75
CA ALA A 68 -21.52 7.00 -5.52
C ALA A 68 -22.59 5.99 -5.04
N PHE A 69 -22.20 4.97 -4.28
CA PHE A 69 -23.08 3.92 -3.75
C PHE A 69 -23.18 3.94 -2.22
N ILE A 70 -22.64 4.97 -1.56
CA ILE A 70 -22.67 5.14 -0.10
C ILE A 70 -23.58 6.32 0.22
N ASP A 71 -24.57 6.11 1.08
CA ASP A 71 -25.58 7.11 1.46
C ASP A 71 -25.12 8.07 2.57
N GLN A 72 -24.04 7.73 3.27
CA GLN A 72 -23.36 8.59 4.26
C GLN A 72 -21.98 9.02 3.77
N SER A 73 -20.92 8.48 4.39
CA SER A 73 -19.52 8.77 4.06
C SER A 73 -18.65 7.58 4.48
N GLN A 74 -17.34 7.79 4.56
CA GLN A 74 -16.35 6.76 4.83
C GLN A 74 -15.17 7.33 5.63
N SER A 75 -14.67 6.55 6.59
CA SER A 75 -13.42 6.89 7.28
C SER A 75 -12.24 6.60 6.36
N LEU A 76 -11.71 7.64 5.73
CA LEU A 76 -10.59 7.54 4.78
C LEU A 76 -9.29 8.08 5.38
N ASN A 77 -8.35 7.18 5.67
CA ASN A 77 -7.00 7.56 6.09
C ASN A 77 -6.12 7.85 4.87
N ILE A 78 -5.29 8.89 4.98
CA ILE A 78 -4.31 9.28 3.96
C ILE A 78 -2.89 9.05 4.49
N HIS A 79 -2.05 8.43 3.66
CA HIS A 79 -0.68 8.07 4.02
C HIS A 79 0.31 8.77 3.08
N ILE A 80 1.09 9.71 3.62
CA ILE A 80 2.12 10.44 2.87
C ILE A 80 3.43 10.31 3.64
N ALA A 81 4.39 9.58 3.07
CA ALA A 81 5.67 9.31 3.71
C ALA A 81 6.46 10.60 3.99
N GLU A 82 6.52 11.51 3.00
CA GLU A 82 7.22 12.79 3.09
C GLU A 82 6.26 13.95 2.81
N PRO A 83 5.55 14.43 3.84
CA PRO A 83 4.55 15.49 3.68
C PRO A 83 5.21 16.85 3.45
N ASN A 84 4.60 17.64 2.58
CA ASN A 84 4.90 19.07 2.43
C ASN A 84 3.61 19.83 2.09
N TYR A 85 3.65 21.16 2.19
CA TYR A 85 2.48 22.02 1.94
C TYR A 85 1.83 21.74 0.59
N GLY A 86 2.62 21.64 -0.48
CA GLY A 86 2.10 21.38 -1.83
C GLY A 86 1.39 20.02 -1.96
N LYS A 87 2.00 18.95 -1.43
CA LYS A 87 1.42 17.60 -1.43
C LYS A 87 0.12 17.53 -0.63
N LEU A 88 0.09 18.15 0.56
CA LEU A 88 -1.10 18.16 1.41
C LEU A 88 -2.23 18.99 0.80
N SER A 89 -1.92 20.21 0.33
CA SER A 89 -2.93 21.06 -0.33
C SER A 89 -3.48 20.38 -1.58
N SER A 90 -2.63 19.87 -2.48
CA SER A 90 -3.11 19.20 -3.70
C SER A 90 -3.97 17.97 -3.41
N MET A 91 -3.64 17.19 -2.38
CA MET A 91 -4.42 16.03 -1.94
C MET A 91 -5.80 16.44 -1.43
N HIS A 92 -5.88 17.43 -0.52
CA HIS A 92 -7.17 17.92 -0.02
C HIS A 92 -8.06 18.50 -1.12
N PHE A 93 -7.49 19.35 -1.98
CA PHE A 93 -8.23 19.93 -3.10
C PHE A 93 -8.67 18.87 -4.13
N TYR A 94 -7.91 17.78 -4.29
CA TYR A 94 -8.31 16.68 -5.15
C TYR A 94 -9.53 15.94 -4.60
N GLY A 95 -9.51 15.55 -3.31
CA GLY A 95 -10.66 14.90 -2.67
C GLY A 95 -11.93 15.74 -2.75
N TRP A 96 -11.82 17.03 -2.42
CA TRP A 96 -12.94 17.97 -2.52
C TRP A 96 -13.52 18.08 -3.94
N LYS A 97 -12.66 18.11 -4.97
CA LYS A 97 -13.10 18.19 -6.38
C LYS A 97 -13.79 16.92 -6.88
N GLU A 98 -13.43 15.75 -6.33
CA GLU A 98 -14.07 14.47 -6.66
C GLU A 98 -15.40 14.27 -5.91
N GLY A 99 -15.77 15.17 -4.99
CA GLY A 99 -17.04 15.12 -4.26
C GLY A 99 -17.00 14.27 -2.98
N LEU A 100 -15.81 14.01 -2.44
CA LEU A 100 -15.62 13.40 -1.12
C LEU A 100 -15.84 14.41 0.02
#